data_AF-A0A5J4FUB0-F1
#
_entry.id   AF-A0A5J4FUB0-F1
#
_cell.length_a   1.000
_cell.length_b   1.000
_cell.length_c   1.000
_cell.angle_alpha   90.00
_cell.angle_beta   90.00
_cell.angle_gamma   90.00
#
_symmetry.space_group_name_H-M   'P 1'
#
loop_
_entity.id
_entity.type
_entity.pdbx_description
1 polymer ?
#
loop_
_entity_poly.entity_id
_entity_poly.type
_entity_poly.pdbx_seq_one_letter_code
_entity_poly.pdbx_strand_id
1 'polypeptide(L)'
;MFKLNPVLIVLITICTASLFVNCIPRSSSYSKKPLTIKDFYNDAENKIEALNSVAAAFQRDNVSADSLQRTLTNARNAYKKIEIYIAYLYPKYANTRLNGAPLLKTKKSGNQPTVVPPEGLQVLDELIYADNPSLDKVKIAALTKKLKANYNSIAQTLKRSKPSTKILISASRMQLVRIFTLSITGFDTPGSANGLEEASISLQSINQLIGQSTIISRRNKSEINNIITRAIAQINENNSFDNFDRLKFLTQSIDPLYKLLGNISEEKSKGSIKKATAWNPNSKSIFATNFLNPYFFTQLNEEEDSPALRQLGEALFYDTSLSNNKEMSCATCHKPELAFTDGLKTSMSNIDGKNVLRNSPTLLNAVYAERFFYDVRAFNLEQQAEHVIFNSDEFDTDYSQLLASLNNMPSYKDTFKKAFDTPTVSRQKIASALASYVLSLQSFNSPFDKYVRGEIDQIGDDVKNGFNIFMGKGACATCHFAPTFSGLVPPLFIDSETEILGVLENPDATTPIIDTDEGRWKNGINAEAAWIYEKSFKTTTVRNIDLTAPYFHNGAYNTLEQVLDFYNKGGGAGMGLNVVNQTLPDAPLALSEKEISDVISFLKSLTDISVIK
;
A
#
# COMPACT_ATOMS: atom_id res chain seq x y z
N MET A 1 2.47 -84.78 42.87
CA MET A 1 1.12 -84.29 42.49
C MET A 1 1.29 -83.11 41.55
N PHE A 2 0.39 -82.98 40.59
CA PHE A 2 0.61 -82.49 39.22
C PHE A 2 1.15 -81.05 39.09
N LYS A 3 2.21 -80.90 38.27
CA LYS A 3 2.67 -79.63 37.70
C LYS A 3 1.71 -79.21 36.57
N LEU A 4 1.15 -78.00 36.65
CA LEU A 4 0.48 -77.34 35.53
C LEU A 4 1.34 -76.21 34.97
N ASN A 5 1.28 -76.11 33.64
CA ASN A 5 2.25 -75.52 32.72
C ASN A 5 1.97 -74.01 32.49
N PRO A 6 2.97 -73.10 32.48
CA PRO A 6 2.76 -71.65 32.33
C PRO A 6 2.19 -71.25 30.95
N VAL A 7 2.15 -72.17 29.99
CA VAL A 7 1.66 -71.93 28.63
C VAL A 7 0.13 -71.78 28.57
N LEU A 8 -0.62 -72.28 29.56
CA LEU A 8 -2.09 -72.27 29.51
C LEU A 8 -2.73 -70.95 30.01
N ILE A 9 -1.99 -70.15 30.80
CA ILE A 9 -2.49 -68.85 31.29
C ILE A 9 -2.31 -67.74 30.24
N VAL A 10 -1.35 -67.88 29.32
CA VAL A 10 -1.12 -66.89 28.24
C VAL A 10 -2.16 -67.02 27.11
N LEU A 11 -2.73 -68.21 26.88
CA LEU A 11 -3.68 -68.46 25.78
C LEU A 11 -5.12 -67.98 26.06
N ILE A 12 -5.52 -67.78 27.33
CA ILE A 12 -6.88 -67.30 27.66
C ILE A 12 -6.97 -65.77 27.65
N THR A 13 -5.86 -65.05 27.84
CA THR A 13 -5.78 -63.59 27.65
C THR A 13 -5.61 -63.14 26.20
N ILE A 14 -5.24 -64.04 25.27
CA ILE A 14 -5.08 -63.71 23.84
C ILE A 14 -6.40 -63.91 23.05
N CYS A 15 -7.32 -64.76 23.52
CA CYS A 15 -8.61 -64.98 22.85
C CYS A 15 -9.71 -63.94 23.13
N THR A 16 -9.59 -63.13 24.19
CA THR A 16 -10.54 -62.01 24.45
C THR A 16 -10.05 -60.67 23.89
N ALA A 17 -8.77 -60.55 23.53
CA ALA A 17 -8.23 -59.38 22.81
C ALA A 17 -8.41 -59.46 21.28
N SER A 18 -8.79 -60.62 20.74
CA SER A 18 -8.91 -60.86 19.29
C SER A 18 -10.31 -60.62 18.71
N LEU A 19 -11.28 -60.21 19.53
CA LEU A 19 -12.66 -59.91 19.11
C LEU A 19 -13.05 -58.41 19.18
N PHE A 20 -12.09 -57.52 19.49
CA PHE A 20 -12.30 -56.06 19.50
C PHE A 20 -11.42 -55.28 18.49
N VAL A 21 -10.80 -55.96 17.52
CA VAL A 21 -9.90 -55.32 16.52
C VAL A 21 -10.53 -55.16 15.13
N ASN A 22 -11.81 -55.53 14.91
CA ASN A 22 -12.44 -55.45 13.58
C ASN A 22 -13.74 -54.65 13.53
N CYS A 23 -13.79 -53.48 14.19
CA CYS A 23 -14.78 -52.45 13.90
C CYS A 23 -14.22 -51.04 14.16
N ILE A 24 -13.04 -50.74 13.63
CA ILE A 24 -12.70 -49.36 13.32
C ILE A 24 -13.37 -49.10 11.97
N PRO A 25 -14.35 -48.17 11.86
CA PRO A 25 -14.79 -47.77 10.53
C PRO A 25 -13.55 -47.24 9.83
N ARG A 26 -13.11 -47.92 8.77
CA ARG A 26 -12.20 -47.31 7.79
C ARG A 26 -12.88 -45.99 7.44
N SER A 27 -12.38 -44.88 7.98
CA SER A 27 -12.63 -43.58 7.40
C SER A 27 -12.04 -43.72 6.02
N SER A 28 -12.90 -44.04 5.06
CA SER A 28 -12.61 -43.82 3.67
C SER A 28 -12.10 -42.39 3.63
N SER A 29 -10.80 -42.23 3.43
CA SER A 29 -10.26 -40.96 2.99
C SER A 29 -10.83 -40.79 1.58
N TYR A 30 -12.10 -40.43 1.50
CA TYR A 30 -12.64 -39.77 0.34
C TYR A 30 -11.74 -38.56 0.19
N SER A 31 -10.75 -38.69 -0.69
CA SER A 31 -9.97 -37.59 -1.21
C SER A 31 -10.97 -36.55 -1.64
N LYS A 32 -11.22 -35.55 -0.78
CA LYS A 32 -12.15 -34.47 -1.10
C LYS A 32 -11.66 -33.91 -2.42
N LYS A 33 -12.54 -33.93 -3.43
CA LYS A 33 -12.24 -33.37 -4.74
C LYS A 33 -11.68 -31.96 -4.51
N PRO A 34 -10.55 -31.59 -5.16
CA PRO A 34 -9.98 -30.26 -4.97
C PRO A 34 -11.04 -29.20 -5.31
N LEU A 35 -11.20 -28.22 -4.42
CA LEU A 35 -12.18 -27.14 -4.58
C LEU A 35 -11.80 -26.28 -5.78
N THR A 36 -12.75 -26.06 -6.66
CA THR A 36 -12.57 -25.22 -7.84
C THR A 36 -12.86 -23.75 -7.51
N ILE A 37 -12.45 -22.85 -8.41
CA ILE A 37 -12.85 -21.44 -8.39
C ILE A 37 -14.38 -21.28 -8.27
N LYS A 38 -15.16 -22.14 -8.94
CA LYS A 38 -16.63 -22.15 -8.86
C LYS A 38 -17.11 -22.48 -7.44
N ASP A 39 -16.42 -23.38 -6.74
CA ASP A 39 -16.77 -23.74 -5.37
C ASP A 39 -16.51 -22.57 -4.41
N PHE A 40 -15.40 -21.85 -4.59
CA PHE A 40 -15.14 -20.61 -3.84
C PHE A 40 -16.20 -19.53 -4.12
N TYR A 41 -16.63 -19.38 -5.38
CA TYR A 41 -17.71 -18.45 -5.73
C TYR A 41 -18.99 -18.74 -4.96
N ASN A 42 -19.43 -19.99 -4.98
CA ASN A 42 -20.67 -20.42 -4.33
C ASN A 42 -20.55 -20.32 -2.80
N ASP A 43 -19.39 -20.65 -2.22
CA ASP A 43 -19.15 -20.49 -0.78
C ASP A 43 -19.30 -19.03 -0.36
N ALA A 44 -18.61 -18.10 -1.02
CA ALA A 44 -18.72 -16.67 -0.74
C ALA A 44 -20.13 -16.12 -0.98
N GLU A 45 -20.82 -16.54 -2.05
CA GLU A 45 -22.23 -16.18 -2.30
C GLU A 45 -23.13 -16.58 -1.11
N ASN A 46 -23.00 -17.83 -0.66
CA ASN A 46 -23.79 -18.37 0.45
C ASN A 46 -23.48 -17.68 1.78
N LYS A 47 -22.20 -17.40 2.07
CA LYS A 47 -21.82 -16.73 3.32
C LYS A 47 -22.21 -15.26 3.34
N ILE A 48 -22.14 -14.56 2.21
CA ILE A 48 -22.63 -13.18 2.08
C ILE A 48 -24.16 -13.12 2.23
N GLU A 49 -24.90 -14.09 1.68
CA GLU A 49 -26.35 -14.19 1.88
C GLU A 49 -26.71 -14.44 3.36
N ALA A 50 -25.95 -15.32 4.03
CA ALA A 50 -26.11 -15.56 5.46
C ALA A 50 -25.86 -14.28 6.27
N LEU A 51 -24.78 -13.54 5.97
CA LEU A 51 -24.48 -12.25 6.61
C LEU A 51 -25.62 -11.25 6.43
N ASN A 52 -26.13 -11.10 5.21
CA ASN A 52 -27.27 -10.23 4.94
C ASN A 52 -28.53 -10.64 5.74
N SER A 53 -28.78 -11.94 5.88
CA SER A 53 -29.94 -12.44 6.64
C SER A 53 -29.80 -12.20 8.14
N VAL A 54 -28.60 -12.42 8.70
CA VAL A 54 -28.29 -12.18 10.12
C VAL A 54 -28.32 -10.68 10.43
N ALA A 55 -27.79 -9.83 9.54
CA ALA A 55 -27.85 -8.38 9.71
C ALA A 55 -29.29 -7.84 9.71
N ALA A 56 -30.16 -8.38 8.84
CA ALA A 56 -31.59 -8.03 8.85
C ALA A 56 -32.30 -8.49 10.13
N ALA A 57 -31.88 -9.61 10.74
CA ALA A 57 -32.38 -10.04 12.04
C ALA A 57 -31.83 -9.17 13.18
N PHE A 58 -30.55 -8.76 13.11
CA PHE A 58 -29.91 -7.88 14.07
C PHE A 58 -30.57 -6.50 14.10
N GLN A 59 -30.94 -5.97 12.94
CA GLN A 59 -31.72 -4.73 12.82
C GLN A 59 -33.04 -4.77 13.62
N ARG A 60 -33.65 -5.96 13.75
CA ARG A 60 -34.90 -6.21 14.50
C ARG A 60 -34.67 -6.71 15.92
N ASP A 61 -33.43 -6.66 16.41
CA ASP A 61 -33.04 -7.12 17.74
C ASP A 61 -33.30 -8.63 17.98
N ASN A 62 -33.38 -9.42 16.90
CA ASN A 62 -33.66 -10.87 16.96
C ASN A 62 -32.42 -11.75 17.13
N VAL A 63 -31.22 -11.18 17.00
CA VAL A 63 -29.93 -11.89 17.16
C VAL A 63 -28.91 -10.96 17.82
N SER A 64 -27.88 -11.53 18.47
CA SER A 64 -26.82 -10.76 19.14
C SER A 64 -25.76 -10.21 18.16
N ALA A 65 -24.98 -9.24 18.63
CA ALA A 65 -23.80 -8.74 17.94
C ALA A 65 -22.77 -9.86 17.65
N ASP A 66 -22.54 -10.79 18.59
CA ASP A 66 -21.64 -11.94 18.38
C ASP A 66 -22.07 -12.84 17.22
N SER A 67 -23.39 -12.99 17.02
CA SER A 67 -23.91 -13.74 15.87
C SER A 67 -23.56 -13.04 14.56
N LEU A 68 -23.70 -11.71 14.54
CA LEU A 68 -23.37 -10.87 13.41
C LEU A 68 -21.87 -10.87 13.11
N GLN A 69 -21.00 -10.70 14.12
CA GLN A 69 -19.54 -10.76 14.03
C GLN A 69 -19.05 -12.11 13.48
N ARG A 70 -19.56 -13.24 14.03
CA ARG A 70 -19.24 -14.58 13.51
C ARG A 70 -19.66 -14.75 12.05
N THR A 71 -20.82 -14.22 11.68
CA THR A 71 -21.30 -14.33 10.30
C THR A 71 -20.51 -13.45 9.33
N LEU A 72 -20.08 -12.26 9.78
CA LEU A 72 -19.17 -11.40 9.04
C LEU A 72 -17.82 -12.10 8.82
N THR A 73 -17.21 -12.64 9.87
CA THR A 73 -15.95 -13.39 9.80
C THR A 73 -16.06 -14.52 8.75
N ASN A 74 -17.14 -15.30 8.80
CA ASN A 74 -17.39 -16.35 7.80
C ASN A 74 -17.52 -15.82 6.37
N ALA A 75 -18.19 -14.69 6.15
CA ALA A 75 -18.34 -14.07 4.84
C ALA A 75 -17.02 -13.52 4.31
N ARG A 76 -16.23 -12.87 5.16
CA ARG A 76 -14.89 -12.35 4.85
C ARG A 76 -13.93 -13.49 4.49
N ASN A 77 -13.87 -14.53 5.32
CA ASN A 77 -13.08 -15.74 5.08
C ASN A 77 -13.45 -16.42 3.76
N ALA A 78 -14.74 -16.51 3.43
CA ALA A 78 -15.16 -17.06 2.13
C ALA A 78 -14.78 -16.13 0.96
N TYR A 79 -14.91 -14.80 1.11
CA TYR A 79 -14.47 -13.83 0.11
C TYR A 79 -12.96 -13.90 -0.14
N LYS A 80 -12.13 -14.02 0.91
CA LYS A 80 -10.67 -14.12 0.80
C LYS A 80 -10.18 -15.34 0.00
N LYS A 81 -11.00 -16.40 -0.09
CA LYS A 81 -10.71 -17.54 -0.98
C LYS A 81 -10.79 -17.18 -2.47
N ILE A 82 -11.63 -16.22 -2.82
CA ILE A 82 -11.91 -15.83 -4.21
C ILE A 82 -11.37 -14.44 -4.59
N GLU A 83 -10.92 -13.67 -3.61
CA GLU A 83 -10.32 -12.33 -3.76
C GLU A 83 -9.19 -12.34 -4.80
N ILE A 84 -8.31 -13.34 -4.77
CA ILE A 84 -7.23 -13.53 -5.75
C ILE A 84 -7.69 -13.31 -7.20
N TYR A 85 -8.88 -13.80 -7.55
CA TYR A 85 -9.40 -13.70 -8.91
C TYR A 85 -10.19 -12.42 -9.15
N ILE A 86 -11.05 -12.04 -8.20
CA ILE A 86 -11.88 -10.84 -8.32
C ILE A 86 -11.00 -9.57 -8.33
N ALA A 87 -10.06 -9.47 -7.39
CA ALA A 87 -9.18 -8.32 -7.24
C ALA A 87 -8.18 -8.20 -8.40
N TYR A 88 -7.78 -9.31 -9.03
CA TYR A 88 -6.91 -9.26 -10.19
C TYR A 88 -7.64 -8.82 -11.47
N LEU A 89 -8.83 -9.36 -11.74
CA LEU A 89 -9.58 -9.04 -12.97
C LEU A 89 -10.38 -7.74 -12.87
N TYR A 90 -10.88 -7.43 -11.69
CA TYR A 90 -11.77 -6.29 -11.44
C TYR A 90 -11.32 -5.48 -10.21
N PRO A 91 -10.06 -5.02 -10.16
CA PRO A 91 -9.45 -4.41 -8.97
C PRO A 91 -10.25 -3.24 -8.42
N LYS A 92 -10.66 -2.31 -9.30
CA LYS A 92 -11.47 -1.15 -8.89
C LYS A 92 -12.80 -1.58 -8.25
N TYR A 93 -13.44 -2.60 -8.80
CA TYR A 93 -14.70 -3.10 -8.25
C TYR A 93 -14.49 -3.79 -6.90
N ALA A 94 -13.46 -4.65 -6.80
CA ALA A 94 -13.09 -5.29 -5.54
C ALA A 94 -12.83 -4.25 -4.44
N ASN A 95 -11.97 -3.28 -4.71
CA ASN A 95 -11.48 -2.28 -3.76
C ASN A 95 -12.46 -1.16 -3.43
N THR A 96 -13.61 -1.07 -4.12
CA THR A 96 -14.59 0.01 -3.85
C THR A 96 -16.00 -0.50 -3.56
N ARG A 97 -16.31 -1.75 -3.92
CA ARG A 97 -17.68 -2.30 -3.84
C ARG A 97 -17.80 -3.56 -2.98
N LEU A 98 -16.72 -4.34 -2.87
CA LEU A 98 -16.72 -5.63 -2.18
C LEU A 98 -15.91 -5.58 -0.88
N ASN A 99 -14.72 -5.01 -0.93
CA ASN A 99 -13.81 -4.88 0.20
C ASN A 99 -13.21 -3.45 0.23
N GLY A 100 -14.08 -2.44 0.15
CA GLY A 100 -13.66 -1.04 0.16
C GLY A 100 -13.41 -0.51 1.55
N ALA A 101 -12.41 0.37 1.67
CA ALA A 101 -12.01 1.04 2.90
C ALA A 101 -13.11 1.96 3.45
N PRO A 102 -13.17 2.16 4.77
CA PRO A 102 -14.16 3.01 5.44
C PRO A 102 -13.94 4.53 5.26
N LEU A 103 -13.40 4.93 4.12
CA LEU A 103 -13.08 6.32 3.83
C LEU A 103 -14.10 6.94 2.89
N LEU A 104 -14.61 8.12 3.27
CA LEU A 104 -15.40 8.96 2.37
C LEU A 104 -14.53 9.42 1.18
N LYS A 105 -15.11 9.43 -0.03
CA LYS A 105 -14.42 9.88 -1.24
C LYS A 105 -15.34 10.73 -2.09
N THR A 106 -14.78 11.65 -2.87
CA THR A 106 -15.55 12.30 -3.93
C THR A 106 -15.66 11.40 -5.15
N LYS A 107 -16.75 11.56 -5.91
CA LYS A 107 -16.90 10.91 -7.21
C LYS A 107 -15.82 11.45 -8.16
N LYS A 108 -14.99 10.56 -8.73
CA LYS A 108 -13.95 10.93 -9.71
C LYS A 108 -14.49 11.52 -11.03
N SER A 109 -15.81 11.61 -11.23
CA SER A 109 -16.40 12.17 -12.46
C SER A 109 -17.42 13.26 -12.17
N GLY A 110 -17.37 14.32 -12.99
CA GLY A 110 -18.15 15.53 -12.82
C GLY A 110 -17.28 16.70 -12.34
N ASN A 111 -17.82 17.91 -12.40
CA ASN A 111 -17.12 19.15 -12.04
C ASN A 111 -17.53 19.68 -10.66
N GLN A 112 -18.40 18.96 -9.94
CA GLN A 112 -18.95 19.36 -8.65
C GLN A 112 -18.63 18.31 -7.59
N PRO A 113 -18.33 18.73 -6.35
CA PRO A 113 -17.97 17.82 -5.28
C PRO A 113 -19.19 16.97 -4.91
N THR A 114 -19.11 15.66 -5.19
CA THR A 114 -20.15 14.70 -4.82
C THR A 114 -19.53 13.66 -3.91
N VAL A 115 -19.86 13.71 -2.62
CA VAL A 115 -19.39 12.73 -1.63
C VAL A 115 -20.11 11.40 -1.84
N VAL A 116 -19.34 10.32 -1.89
CA VAL A 116 -19.82 8.94 -2.02
C VAL A 116 -19.54 8.22 -0.69
N PRO A 117 -20.56 7.65 -0.04
CA PRO A 117 -20.35 6.89 1.18
C PRO A 117 -19.56 5.61 0.91
N PRO A 118 -18.68 5.18 1.83
CA PRO A 118 -17.93 3.94 1.68
C PRO A 118 -18.86 2.72 1.77
N GLU A 119 -18.43 1.62 1.16
CA GLU A 119 -19.14 0.33 1.22
C GLU A 119 -18.18 -0.85 1.07
N GLY A 120 -18.66 -2.04 1.46
CA GLY A 120 -17.92 -3.29 1.34
C GLY A 120 -17.59 -3.90 2.71
N LEU A 121 -16.78 -4.95 2.67
CA LEU A 121 -16.45 -5.77 3.83
C LEU A 121 -15.60 -5.03 4.88
N GLN A 122 -14.69 -4.12 4.52
CA GLN A 122 -13.92 -3.36 5.52
C GLN A 122 -14.81 -2.38 6.29
N VAL A 123 -15.74 -1.69 5.60
CA VAL A 123 -16.75 -0.83 6.27
C VAL A 123 -17.64 -1.64 7.22
N LEU A 124 -18.05 -2.83 6.80
CA LEU A 124 -18.84 -3.71 7.66
C LEU A 124 -18.02 -4.22 8.83
N ASP A 125 -16.72 -4.48 8.65
CA ASP A 125 -15.81 -4.90 9.71
C ASP A 125 -15.71 -3.85 10.81
N GLU A 126 -15.44 -2.60 10.45
CA GLU A 126 -15.40 -1.49 11.41
C GLU A 126 -16.74 -1.31 12.14
N LEU A 127 -17.86 -1.24 11.40
CA LEU A 127 -19.18 -0.99 12.03
C LEU A 127 -19.66 -2.14 12.92
N ILE A 128 -19.34 -3.40 12.59
CA ILE A 128 -19.81 -4.57 13.33
C ILE A 128 -18.93 -4.85 14.56
N TYR A 129 -17.66 -4.42 14.53
CA TYR A 129 -16.72 -4.58 15.64
C TYR A 129 -16.54 -3.32 16.50
N ALA A 130 -17.19 -2.21 16.17
CA ALA A 130 -17.29 -1.05 17.04
C ALA A 130 -17.84 -1.40 18.43
N ASP A 131 -17.55 -0.58 19.45
CA ASP A 131 -17.98 -0.80 20.85
C ASP A 131 -19.49 -1.00 21.01
N ASN A 132 -20.29 -0.34 20.15
CA ASN A 132 -21.74 -0.48 20.16
C ASN A 132 -22.31 -0.54 18.73
N PRO A 133 -22.31 -1.73 18.08
CA PRO A 133 -22.77 -1.88 16.70
C PRO A 133 -24.29 -1.66 16.55
N SER A 134 -25.04 -1.64 17.66
CA SER A 134 -26.48 -1.42 17.67
C SER A 134 -26.88 -0.02 17.21
N LEU A 135 -25.99 0.98 17.36
CA LEU A 135 -26.20 2.36 16.89
C LEU A 135 -26.35 2.41 15.36
N ASP A 136 -25.67 1.53 14.65
CA ASP A 136 -25.62 1.48 13.18
C ASP A 136 -26.42 0.31 12.59
N LYS A 137 -27.30 -0.36 13.35
CA LYS A 137 -27.98 -1.59 12.90
C LYS A 137 -28.74 -1.46 11.57
N VAL A 138 -29.32 -0.29 11.29
CA VAL A 138 -29.99 0.02 10.01
C VAL A 138 -28.98 0.15 8.87
N LYS A 139 -27.88 0.87 9.11
CA LYS A 139 -26.80 1.09 8.15
C LYS A 139 -26.10 -0.22 7.82
N ILE A 140 -25.80 -1.04 8.83
CA ILE A 140 -25.21 -2.38 8.67
C ILE A 140 -26.10 -3.24 7.76
N ALA A 141 -27.40 -3.36 8.05
CA ALA A 141 -28.32 -4.15 7.23
C ALA A 141 -28.43 -3.64 5.77
N ALA A 142 -28.41 -2.33 5.57
CA ALA A 142 -28.40 -1.73 4.23
C ALA A 142 -27.09 -2.05 3.47
N LEU A 143 -25.94 -1.96 4.13
CA LEU A 143 -24.63 -2.25 3.55
C LEU A 143 -24.47 -3.74 3.22
N THR A 144 -24.94 -4.66 4.06
CA THR A 144 -24.91 -6.10 3.74
C THR A 144 -25.78 -6.44 2.54
N LYS A 145 -26.94 -5.79 2.40
CA LYS A 145 -27.82 -5.94 1.23
C LYS A 145 -27.14 -5.45 -0.03
N LYS A 146 -26.43 -4.32 0.05
CA LYS A 146 -25.66 -3.76 -1.07
C LYS A 146 -24.48 -4.64 -1.45
N LEU A 147 -23.70 -5.14 -0.47
CA LEU A 147 -22.60 -6.07 -0.67
C LEU A 147 -23.07 -7.33 -1.41
N LYS A 148 -24.18 -7.93 -0.96
CA LYS A 148 -24.83 -9.07 -1.64
C LYS A 148 -25.15 -8.76 -3.10
N ALA A 149 -25.81 -7.63 -3.38
CA ALA A 149 -26.16 -7.23 -4.74
C ALA A 149 -24.90 -7.03 -5.62
N ASN A 150 -23.88 -6.35 -5.08
CA ASN A 150 -22.61 -6.13 -5.74
C ASN A 150 -21.91 -7.46 -6.07
N TYR A 151 -21.81 -8.36 -5.10
CA TYR A 151 -21.20 -9.68 -5.29
C TYR A 151 -21.96 -10.51 -6.34
N ASN A 152 -23.29 -10.55 -6.28
CA ASN A 152 -24.11 -11.30 -7.24
C ASN A 152 -23.95 -10.78 -8.68
N SER A 153 -23.74 -9.47 -8.86
CA SER A 153 -23.55 -8.86 -10.19
C SER A 153 -22.28 -9.36 -10.89
N ILE A 154 -21.24 -9.71 -10.14
CA ILE A 154 -19.97 -10.18 -10.69
C ILE A 154 -19.83 -11.71 -10.66
N ALA A 155 -20.50 -12.37 -9.71
CA ALA A 155 -20.44 -13.82 -9.52
C ALA A 155 -20.84 -14.59 -10.78
N GLN A 156 -21.86 -14.14 -11.53
CA GLN A 156 -22.31 -14.83 -12.75
C GLN A 156 -21.24 -14.85 -13.85
N THR A 157 -20.56 -13.73 -14.06
CA THR A 157 -19.45 -13.61 -15.02
C THR A 157 -18.30 -14.54 -14.64
N LEU A 158 -18.00 -14.60 -13.36
CA LEU A 158 -16.86 -15.35 -12.87
C LEU A 158 -17.11 -16.87 -12.80
N LYS A 159 -18.34 -17.30 -12.52
CA LYS A 159 -18.77 -18.71 -12.56
C LYS A 159 -18.53 -19.37 -13.92
N ARG A 160 -18.48 -18.58 -15.00
CA ARG A 160 -18.22 -19.05 -16.38
C ARG A 160 -16.74 -18.99 -16.76
N SER A 161 -15.91 -18.32 -15.97
CA SER A 161 -14.52 -18.06 -16.29
C SER A 161 -13.62 -19.23 -15.90
N LYS A 162 -12.68 -19.59 -16.79
CA LYS A 162 -11.62 -20.56 -16.53
C LYS A 162 -10.27 -19.86 -16.77
N PRO A 163 -9.61 -19.33 -15.74
CA PRO A 163 -8.36 -18.61 -15.95
C PRO A 163 -7.28 -19.52 -16.51
N SER A 164 -6.48 -18.95 -17.41
CA SER A 164 -5.24 -19.59 -17.83
C SER A 164 -4.27 -19.68 -16.65
N THR A 165 -3.30 -20.60 -16.73
CA THR A 165 -2.25 -20.68 -15.70
C THR A 165 -1.44 -19.38 -15.61
N LYS A 166 -1.27 -18.65 -16.73
CA LYS A 166 -0.60 -17.34 -16.73
C LYS A 166 -1.36 -16.32 -15.86
N ILE A 167 -2.67 -16.21 -16.03
CA ILE A 167 -3.51 -15.33 -15.21
C ILE A 167 -3.44 -15.74 -13.74
N LEU A 168 -3.51 -17.04 -13.46
CA LEU A 168 -3.42 -17.55 -12.09
C LEU A 168 -2.09 -17.18 -11.42
N ILE A 169 -0.96 -17.31 -12.12
CA ILE A 169 0.35 -16.93 -11.57
C ILE A 169 0.42 -15.43 -11.27
N SER A 170 0.02 -14.58 -12.22
CA SER A 170 -0.01 -13.12 -12.02
C SER A 170 -0.94 -12.72 -10.88
N ALA A 171 -2.12 -13.32 -10.80
CA ALA A 171 -3.09 -13.10 -9.73
C ALA A 171 -2.53 -13.54 -8.36
N SER A 172 -1.89 -14.70 -8.28
CA SER A 172 -1.22 -15.17 -7.05
C SER A 172 -0.13 -14.21 -6.61
N ARG A 173 0.71 -13.71 -7.52
CA ARG A 173 1.76 -12.74 -7.18
C ARG A 173 1.18 -11.42 -6.68
N MET A 174 0.12 -10.92 -7.29
CA MET A 174 -0.60 -9.72 -6.83
C MET A 174 -1.27 -9.96 -5.47
N GLN A 175 -1.79 -11.16 -5.23
CA GLN A 175 -2.37 -11.53 -3.93
C GLN A 175 -1.30 -11.56 -2.83
N LEU A 176 -0.06 -11.96 -3.12
CA LEU A 176 1.04 -11.90 -2.15
C LEU A 176 1.39 -10.46 -1.77
N VAL A 177 1.40 -9.54 -2.75
CA VAL A 177 1.54 -8.10 -2.47
C VAL A 177 0.41 -7.65 -1.53
N ARG A 178 -0.85 -7.97 -1.86
CA ARG A 178 -2.02 -7.62 -1.02
C ARG A 178 -1.93 -8.20 0.40
N ILE A 179 -1.59 -9.49 0.53
CA ILE A 179 -1.44 -10.14 1.85
C ILE A 179 -0.44 -9.35 2.69
N PHE A 180 0.70 -9.02 2.10
CA PHE A 180 1.79 -8.38 2.81
C PHE A 180 1.52 -6.91 3.16
N THR A 181 0.91 -6.15 2.24
CA THR A 181 0.76 -4.70 2.39
C THR A 181 -0.56 -4.28 3.00
N LEU A 182 -1.60 -5.13 2.95
CA LEU A 182 -2.96 -4.79 3.41
C LEU A 182 -3.48 -5.74 4.50
N SER A 183 -3.33 -7.05 4.32
CA SER A 183 -3.94 -8.01 5.25
C SER A 183 -3.17 -8.08 6.57
N ILE A 184 -1.87 -8.35 6.54
CA ILE A 184 -1.07 -8.48 7.78
C ILE A 184 -0.77 -7.13 8.46
N THR A 185 -1.07 -6.01 7.79
CA THR A 185 -0.95 -4.65 8.34
C THR A 185 -2.23 -4.17 9.03
N GLY A 186 -3.31 -4.95 8.95
CA GLY A 186 -4.60 -4.62 9.58
C GLY A 186 -5.49 -3.72 8.72
N PHE A 187 -5.00 -3.20 7.59
CA PHE A 187 -5.78 -2.34 6.69
C PHE A 187 -7.07 -3.00 6.20
N ASP A 188 -7.05 -4.30 5.88
CA ASP A 188 -8.24 -5.02 5.43
C ASP A 188 -9.30 -5.23 6.54
N THR A 189 -8.88 -5.20 7.81
CA THR A 189 -9.70 -5.54 8.98
C THR A 189 -9.57 -4.46 10.07
N PRO A 190 -9.98 -3.22 9.78
CA PRO A 190 -9.76 -2.09 10.69
C PRO A 190 -10.51 -2.22 12.02
N GLY A 191 -11.58 -3.02 12.09
CA GLY A 191 -12.33 -3.25 13.33
C GLY A 191 -11.93 -4.55 14.05
N SER A 192 -11.75 -5.65 13.31
CA SER A 192 -11.57 -6.98 13.92
C SER A 192 -10.11 -7.40 14.14
N ALA A 193 -9.15 -6.75 13.49
CA ALA A 193 -7.73 -7.16 13.45
C ALA A 193 -7.50 -8.62 12.97
N ASN A 194 -8.45 -9.21 12.24
CA ASN A 194 -8.39 -10.60 11.74
C ASN A 194 -7.50 -10.81 10.51
N GLY A 195 -6.73 -9.80 10.10
CA GLY A 195 -5.93 -9.83 8.87
C GLY A 195 -4.93 -11.00 8.74
N LEU A 196 -4.43 -11.55 9.86
CA LEU A 196 -3.57 -12.73 9.87
C LEU A 196 -4.32 -14.02 9.48
N GLU A 197 -5.54 -14.20 9.99
CA GLU A 197 -6.39 -15.34 9.62
C GLU A 197 -6.74 -15.26 8.12
N GLU A 198 -7.11 -14.07 7.65
CA GLU A 198 -7.41 -13.82 6.24
C GLU A 198 -6.21 -14.11 5.32
N ALA A 199 -5.00 -13.72 5.75
CA ALA A 199 -3.76 -14.03 5.03
C ALA A 199 -3.55 -15.54 4.89
N SER A 200 -3.76 -16.31 5.97
CA SER A 200 -3.67 -17.77 5.95
C SER A 200 -4.65 -18.38 4.95
N ILE A 201 -5.89 -17.90 4.92
CA ILE A 201 -6.93 -18.36 3.99
C ILE A 201 -6.56 -18.04 2.53
N SER A 202 -6.08 -16.83 2.26
CA SER A 202 -5.64 -16.46 0.91
C SER A 202 -4.45 -17.31 0.44
N LEU A 203 -3.48 -17.62 1.31
CA LEU A 203 -2.37 -18.52 1.00
C LEU A 203 -2.85 -19.94 0.70
N GLN A 204 -3.80 -20.47 1.49
CA GLN A 204 -4.42 -21.77 1.22
C GLN A 204 -5.11 -21.79 -0.15
N SER A 205 -5.81 -20.73 -0.51
CA SER A 205 -6.45 -20.60 -1.82
C SER A 205 -5.46 -20.53 -2.97
N ILE A 206 -4.35 -19.81 -2.83
CA ILE A 206 -3.24 -19.84 -3.81
C ILE A 206 -2.78 -21.29 -4.03
N ASN A 207 -2.50 -22.01 -2.95
CA ASN A 207 -2.01 -23.39 -3.00
C ASN A 207 -3.01 -24.35 -3.69
N GLN A 208 -4.29 -24.25 -3.33
CA GLN A 208 -5.36 -25.08 -3.92
C GLN A 208 -5.52 -24.82 -5.42
N LEU A 209 -5.47 -23.56 -5.85
CA LEU A 209 -5.62 -23.20 -7.27
C LEU A 209 -4.39 -23.61 -8.09
N ILE A 210 -3.18 -23.35 -7.57
CA ILE A 210 -1.93 -23.77 -8.22
C ILE A 210 -1.83 -25.29 -8.33
N GLY A 211 -2.27 -26.02 -7.29
CA GLY A 211 -2.33 -27.48 -7.29
C GLY A 211 -3.14 -28.07 -8.44
N GLN A 212 -4.19 -27.36 -8.89
CA GLN A 212 -5.06 -27.77 -9.99
C GLN A 212 -4.48 -27.49 -11.39
N SER A 213 -3.47 -26.63 -11.53
CA SER A 213 -2.89 -26.34 -12.84
C SER A 213 -2.22 -27.58 -13.44
N THR A 214 -2.57 -27.96 -14.67
CA THR A 214 -1.91 -29.05 -15.38
C THR A 214 -0.55 -28.62 -15.99
N ILE A 215 -0.26 -27.31 -16.00
CA ILE A 215 0.90 -26.72 -16.68
C ILE A 215 2.10 -26.59 -15.72
N ILE A 216 1.86 -26.36 -14.43
CA ILE A 216 2.91 -26.19 -13.43
C ILE A 216 3.49 -27.57 -13.05
N SER A 217 4.82 -27.68 -13.06
CA SER A 217 5.53 -28.93 -12.76
C SER A 217 5.25 -29.44 -11.34
N ARG A 218 5.33 -30.76 -11.13
CA ARG A 218 5.17 -31.37 -9.79
C ARG A 218 6.18 -30.80 -8.79
N ARG A 219 7.43 -30.55 -9.23
CA ARG A 219 8.49 -29.94 -8.41
C ARG A 219 8.06 -28.55 -7.93
N ASN A 220 7.66 -27.67 -8.85
CA ASN A 220 7.27 -26.30 -8.51
C ASN A 220 6.04 -26.28 -7.61
N LYS A 221 5.05 -27.17 -7.84
CA LYS A 221 3.89 -27.31 -6.95
C LYS A 221 4.30 -27.73 -5.53
N SER A 222 5.22 -28.69 -5.41
CA SER A 222 5.72 -29.14 -4.10
C SER A 222 6.45 -28.01 -3.38
N GLU A 223 7.26 -27.24 -4.09
CA GLU A 223 8.02 -26.13 -3.51
C GLU A 223 7.10 -24.98 -3.06
N ILE A 224 6.12 -24.61 -3.89
CA ILE A 224 5.06 -23.66 -3.55
C ILE A 224 4.29 -24.12 -2.29
N ASN A 225 3.89 -25.40 -2.26
CA ASN A 225 3.17 -25.97 -1.13
C ASN A 225 3.99 -25.93 0.16
N ASN A 226 5.30 -26.21 0.08
CA ASN A 226 6.20 -26.17 1.23
C ASN A 226 6.36 -24.74 1.77
N ILE A 227 6.53 -23.74 0.90
CA ILE A 227 6.64 -22.33 1.33
C ILE A 227 5.32 -21.87 1.96
N ILE A 228 4.17 -22.17 1.34
CA ILE A 228 2.86 -21.81 1.87
C ILE A 228 2.58 -22.48 3.21
N THR A 229 2.94 -23.76 3.37
CA THR A 229 2.75 -24.48 4.63
C THR A 229 3.56 -23.85 5.75
N ARG A 230 4.84 -23.48 5.49
CA ARG A 230 5.65 -22.72 6.45
C ARG A 230 5.06 -21.35 6.75
N ALA A 231 4.57 -20.63 5.75
CA ALA A 231 3.96 -19.32 5.92
C ALA A 231 2.73 -19.37 6.84
N ILE A 232 1.87 -20.38 6.64
CA ILE A 232 0.69 -20.63 7.50
C ILE A 232 1.12 -21.04 8.91
N ALA A 233 2.17 -21.87 9.06
CA ALA A 233 2.71 -22.21 10.36
C ALA A 233 3.21 -20.96 11.12
N GLN A 234 3.96 -20.07 10.44
CA GLN A 234 4.40 -18.79 11.03
C GLN A 234 3.23 -17.91 11.50
N ILE A 235 2.13 -17.88 10.75
CA ILE A 235 0.91 -17.15 11.13
C ILE A 235 0.29 -17.79 12.38
N ASN A 236 0.20 -19.11 12.45
CA ASN A 236 -0.45 -19.83 13.54
C ASN A 236 0.42 -19.96 14.81
N GLU A 237 1.75 -19.85 14.70
CA GLU A 237 2.70 -19.88 15.82
C GLU A 237 2.61 -18.62 16.68
N ASN A 238 2.18 -17.50 16.11
CA ASN A 238 2.10 -16.21 16.80
C ASN A 238 0.67 -15.97 17.32
N ASN A 239 0.52 -15.84 18.63
CA ASN A 239 -0.80 -15.74 19.27
C ASN A 239 -1.48 -14.36 19.16
N SER A 240 -0.82 -13.34 18.59
CA SER A 240 -1.37 -11.98 18.51
C SER A 240 -0.93 -11.24 17.25
N PHE A 241 -1.79 -10.34 16.75
CA PHE A 241 -1.51 -9.45 15.62
C PHE A 241 -0.25 -8.58 15.83
N ASP A 242 -0.05 -8.03 17.03
CA ASP A 242 1.04 -7.09 17.31
C ASP A 242 2.42 -7.76 17.30
N ASN A 243 2.52 -8.97 17.87
CA ASN A 243 3.79 -9.70 17.98
C ASN A 243 4.16 -10.53 16.73
N PHE A 244 3.37 -10.47 15.65
CA PHE A 244 3.65 -11.21 14.44
C PHE A 244 4.92 -10.68 13.74
N ASP A 245 5.90 -11.57 13.51
CA ASP A 245 7.16 -11.24 12.84
C ASP A 245 6.97 -11.14 11.31
N ARG A 246 6.57 -9.93 10.90
CA ARG A 246 6.30 -9.56 9.50
C ARG A 246 7.56 -9.55 8.65
N LEU A 247 8.72 -9.20 9.22
CA LEU A 247 10.00 -9.22 8.50
C LEU A 247 10.43 -10.65 8.16
N LYS A 248 10.31 -11.57 9.10
CA LYS A 248 10.56 -12.99 8.84
C LYS A 248 9.54 -13.56 7.86
N PHE A 249 8.27 -13.20 7.99
CA PHE A 249 7.24 -13.60 7.03
C PHE A 249 7.51 -13.08 5.62
N LEU A 250 7.98 -11.84 5.47
CA LEU A 250 8.42 -11.28 4.19
C LEU A 250 9.54 -12.12 3.57
N THR A 251 10.65 -12.24 4.30
CA THR A 251 11.92 -12.78 3.79
C THR A 251 11.91 -14.29 3.62
N GLN A 252 11.10 -15.03 4.41
CA GLN A 252 11.08 -16.50 4.39
C GLN A 252 9.89 -17.11 3.65
N SER A 253 8.85 -16.30 3.41
CA SER A 253 7.57 -16.77 2.88
C SER A 253 7.09 -15.95 1.67
N ILE A 254 6.82 -14.65 1.83
CA ILE A 254 6.23 -13.82 0.77
C ILE A 254 7.17 -13.67 -0.43
N ASP A 255 8.39 -13.18 -0.21
CA ASP A 255 9.33 -12.88 -1.30
C ASP A 255 9.82 -14.15 -2.03
N PRO A 256 10.19 -15.24 -1.31
CA PRO A 256 10.52 -16.51 -1.97
C PRO A 256 9.38 -17.07 -2.82
N LEU A 257 8.14 -17.01 -2.33
CA LEU A 257 6.98 -17.49 -3.09
C LEU A 257 6.69 -16.60 -4.29
N TYR A 258 6.82 -15.28 -4.13
CA TYR A 258 6.66 -14.30 -5.19
C TYR A 258 7.66 -14.55 -6.34
N LYS A 259 8.93 -14.74 -5.99
CA LYS A 259 10.02 -15.06 -6.92
C LYS A 259 9.79 -16.39 -7.64
N LEU A 260 9.43 -17.44 -6.90
CA LEU A 260 9.18 -18.78 -7.46
C LEU A 260 8.02 -18.75 -8.48
N LEU A 261 6.92 -18.07 -8.15
CA LEU A 261 5.80 -17.88 -9.07
C LEU A 261 6.22 -17.10 -10.32
N GLY A 262 7.07 -16.07 -10.18
CA GLY A 262 7.58 -15.28 -11.29
C GLY A 262 8.41 -16.10 -12.28
N ASN A 263 9.33 -16.93 -11.78
CA ASN A 263 10.19 -17.78 -12.62
C ASN A 263 9.37 -18.77 -13.49
N ILE A 264 8.23 -19.26 -13.00
CA ILE A 264 7.33 -20.13 -13.78
C ILE A 264 6.72 -19.40 -14.98
N SER A 265 6.48 -18.09 -14.86
CA SER A 265 5.88 -17.29 -15.93
C SER A 265 6.87 -16.90 -17.04
N GLU A 266 8.15 -16.76 -16.70
CA GLU A 266 9.24 -16.44 -17.64
C GLU A 266 9.52 -17.60 -18.61
N GLU A 267 9.38 -18.86 -18.16
CA GLU A 267 9.58 -20.05 -18.99
C GLU A 267 8.63 -20.13 -20.22
N LYS A 268 7.54 -19.35 -20.26
CA LYS A 268 6.48 -19.51 -21.28
C LYS A 268 5.87 -18.22 -21.84
N SER A 269 6.46 -17.04 -21.65
CA SER A 269 5.83 -15.79 -22.13
C SER A 269 6.72 -14.85 -22.96
N LYS A 270 6.83 -15.14 -24.26
CA LYS A 270 6.85 -14.08 -25.29
C LYS A 270 5.39 -13.66 -25.53
N GLY A 271 4.90 -12.68 -24.76
CA GLY A 271 3.52 -12.21 -24.87
C GLY A 271 3.26 -10.99 -24.02
N SER A 272 3.45 -9.83 -24.65
CA SER A 272 3.35 -8.46 -24.12
C SER A 272 1.99 -8.19 -23.45
N ILE A 273 2.03 -7.67 -22.22
CA ILE A 273 0.91 -6.90 -21.68
C ILE A 273 0.89 -5.62 -22.52
N LYS A 274 -0.14 -5.43 -23.35
CA LYS A 274 -0.24 -4.32 -24.32
C LYS A 274 -0.36 -2.92 -23.70
N LYS A 275 -0.41 -2.79 -22.37
CA LYS A 275 -0.43 -1.52 -21.64
C LYS A 275 0.53 -1.63 -20.46
N ALA A 276 1.37 -0.61 -20.27
CA ALA A 276 2.20 -0.50 -19.08
C ALA A 276 1.32 -0.53 -17.82
N THR A 277 1.76 -1.28 -16.81
CA THR A 277 1.18 -1.28 -15.46
C THR A 277 2.20 -0.68 -14.50
N ALA A 278 1.74 -0.02 -13.43
CA ALA A 278 2.61 0.44 -12.35
C ALA A 278 3.43 -0.72 -11.77
N TRP A 279 2.78 -1.85 -11.45
CA TRP A 279 3.48 -3.07 -11.05
C TRP A 279 4.24 -3.70 -12.22
N ASN A 280 5.52 -4.00 -12.03
CA ASN A 280 6.34 -4.74 -12.99
C ASN A 280 6.22 -6.26 -12.76
N PRO A 281 5.59 -7.02 -13.69
CA PRO A 281 5.46 -8.47 -13.56
C PRO A 281 6.79 -9.23 -13.68
N ASN A 282 7.88 -8.60 -14.12
CA ASN A 282 9.20 -9.25 -14.21
C ASN A 282 10.08 -9.01 -12.97
N SER A 283 9.59 -8.24 -11.99
CA SER A 283 10.30 -8.06 -10.73
C SER A 283 10.46 -9.39 -9.99
N LYS A 284 11.58 -9.57 -9.28
CA LYS A 284 11.89 -10.83 -8.56
C LYS A 284 11.65 -10.76 -7.06
N SER A 285 11.36 -9.56 -6.57
CA SER A 285 11.08 -9.25 -5.19
C SER A 285 10.04 -8.14 -5.13
N ILE A 286 9.23 -8.10 -4.08
CA ILE A 286 8.35 -6.95 -3.84
C ILE A 286 9.14 -5.70 -3.40
N PHE A 287 10.42 -5.87 -3.01
CA PHE A 287 11.39 -4.80 -2.73
C PHE A 287 12.44 -4.65 -3.84
N ALA A 288 12.19 -5.20 -5.03
CA ALA A 288 13.08 -5.00 -6.17
C ALA A 288 13.08 -3.52 -6.59
N THR A 289 14.23 -3.00 -7.00
CA THR A 289 14.37 -1.63 -7.54
C THR A 289 13.48 -1.38 -8.76
N ASN A 290 13.19 -2.44 -9.52
CA ASN A 290 12.29 -2.40 -10.67
C ASN A 290 10.88 -2.92 -10.36
N PHE A 291 10.47 -3.01 -9.09
CA PHE A 291 9.12 -3.48 -8.71
C PHE A 291 8.01 -2.61 -9.29
N LEU A 292 8.21 -1.30 -9.29
CA LEU A 292 7.35 -0.34 -9.98
C LEU A 292 7.99 0.10 -11.30
N ASN A 293 7.18 0.21 -12.35
CA ASN A 293 7.56 0.81 -13.62
C ASN A 293 7.45 2.34 -13.49
N PRO A 294 8.56 3.10 -13.48
CA PRO A 294 8.53 4.55 -13.32
C PRO A 294 7.82 5.25 -14.50
N TYR A 295 7.94 4.71 -15.71
CA TYR A 295 7.31 5.29 -16.92
C TYR A 295 5.78 5.20 -16.91
N PHE A 296 5.19 4.41 -16.02
CA PHE A 296 3.73 4.41 -15.84
C PHE A 296 3.22 5.75 -15.27
N PHE A 297 4.06 6.46 -14.52
CA PHE A 297 3.70 7.65 -13.76
C PHE A 297 4.10 8.96 -14.49
N THR A 298 4.71 8.85 -15.66
CA THR A 298 5.17 9.99 -16.47
C THR A 298 4.48 9.99 -17.83
N GLN A 299 4.50 11.15 -18.51
CA GLN A 299 4.12 11.17 -19.93
C GLN A 299 5.24 10.67 -20.84
N LEU A 300 6.48 10.66 -20.33
CA LEU A 300 7.66 10.10 -20.99
C LEU A 300 7.57 8.56 -21.06
N ASN A 301 7.79 7.99 -22.24
CA ASN A 301 7.91 6.54 -22.42
C ASN A 301 9.37 6.09 -22.33
N GLU A 302 9.60 4.79 -22.07
CA GLU A 302 10.96 4.23 -21.92
C GLU A 302 11.83 4.44 -23.16
N GLU A 303 11.24 4.34 -24.36
CA GLU A 303 11.95 4.52 -25.63
C GLU A 303 12.33 5.98 -25.92
N GLU A 304 11.71 6.93 -25.21
CA GLU A 304 11.96 8.37 -25.34
C GLU A 304 12.99 8.87 -24.31
N ASP A 305 13.27 8.11 -23.26
CA ASP A 305 14.32 8.46 -22.28
C ASP A 305 15.72 8.21 -22.84
N SER A 306 16.65 9.10 -22.51
CA SER A 306 18.05 8.96 -22.94
C SER A 306 19.00 9.70 -22.01
N PRO A 307 20.30 9.33 -21.98
CA PRO A 307 21.30 10.08 -21.23
C PRO A 307 21.36 11.57 -21.63
N ALA A 308 21.17 11.89 -22.91
CA ALA A 308 21.16 13.27 -23.40
C ALA A 308 19.94 14.05 -22.90
N LEU A 309 18.77 13.42 -22.89
CA LEU A 309 17.54 14.01 -22.33
C LEU A 309 17.68 14.27 -20.82
N ARG A 310 18.24 13.30 -20.08
CA ARG A 310 18.47 13.41 -18.65
C ARG A 310 19.46 14.52 -18.31
N GLN A 311 20.55 14.63 -19.07
CA GLN A 311 21.53 15.71 -18.90
C GLN A 311 20.92 17.07 -19.19
N LEU A 312 20.03 17.18 -20.18
CA LEU A 312 19.28 18.41 -20.42
C LEU A 312 18.34 18.73 -19.25
N GLY A 313 17.65 17.73 -18.71
CA GLY A 313 16.79 17.89 -17.54
C GLY A 313 17.55 18.36 -16.31
N GLU A 314 18.71 17.76 -16.06
CA GLU A 314 19.63 18.18 -15.01
C GLU A 314 20.06 19.63 -15.21
N ALA A 315 20.50 20.01 -16.42
CA ALA A 315 20.89 21.40 -16.71
C ALA A 315 19.75 22.39 -16.42
N LEU A 316 18.51 22.07 -16.83
CA LEU A 316 17.33 22.89 -16.55
C LEU A 316 17.03 22.97 -15.05
N PHE A 317 17.18 21.87 -14.31
CA PHE A 317 16.90 21.80 -12.88
C PHE A 317 17.74 22.78 -12.05
N TYR A 318 18.99 23.01 -12.43
CA TYR A 318 19.91 23.93 -11.77
C TYR A 318 19.90 25.35 -12.36
N ASP A 319 19.21 25.58 -13.48
CA ASP A 319 19.26 26.85 -14.20
C ASP A 319 18.33 27.90 -13.59
N THR A 320 18.92 28.97 -13.04
CA THR A 320 18.15 30.07 -12.48
C THR A 320 17.45 30.91 -13.55
N SER A 321 17.84 30.80 -14.82
CA SER A 321 17.21 31.52 -15.93
C SER A 321 15.74 31.14 -16.18
N LEU A 322 15.27 30.06 -15.52
CA LEU A 322 13.87 29.64 -15.51
C LEU A 322 13.00 30.48 -14.57
N SER A 323 13.59 31.26 -13.65
CA SER A 323 12.85 32.22 -12.81
C SER A 323 12.93 33.64 -13.39
N ASN A 324 11.91 34.45 -13.09
CA ASN A 324 11.76 35.81 -13.59
C ASN A 324 12.91 36.74 -13.12
N ASN A 325 13.28 36.68 -11.84
CA ASN A 325 14.41 37.43 -11.28
C ASN A 325 15.78 36.80 -11.57
N LYS A 326 15.81 35.56 -12.09
CA LYS A 326 17.02 34.78 -12.38
C LYS A 326 17.85 34.40 -11.16
N GLU A 327 17.24 34.36 -9.98
CA GLU A 327 17.92 34.04 -8.72
C GLU A 327 17.53 32.66 -8.16
N MET A 328 16.46 32.05 -8.67
CA MET A 328 15.92 30.78 -8.19
C MET A 328 15.91 29.71 -9.28
N SER A 329 16.27 28.48 -8.93
CA SER A 329 16.09 27.27 -9.73
C SER A 329 15.43 26.17 -8.89
N CYS A 330 15.16 24.99 -9.48
CA CYS A 330 14.59 23.88 -8.72
C CYS A 330 15.56 23.47 -7.58
N ALA A 331 16.86 23.51 -7.86
CA ALA A 331 17.91 23.18 -6.90
C ALA A 331 18.02 24.16 -5.71
N THR A 332 17.43 25.35 -5.79
CA THR A 332 17.36 26.29 -4.65
C THR A 332 16.62 25.65 -3.47
N CYS A 333 15.51 24.95 -3.74
CA CYS A 333 14.64 24.32 -2.75
C CYS A 333 14.79 22.80 -2.65
N HIS A 334 15.45 22.16 -3.63
CA HIS A 334 15.63 20.72 -3.71
C HIS A 334 17.11 20.36 -3.85
N LYS A 335 17.85 20.49 -2.74
CA LYS A 335 19.30 20.34 -2.66
C LYS A 335 19.70 18.87 -2.57
N PRO A 336 20.60 18.37 -3.45
CA PRO A 336 21.00 16.96 -3.46
C PRO A 336 21.54 16.48 -2.10
N GLU A 337 22.37 17.27 -1.43
CA GLU A 337 22.98 16.93 -0.14
C GLU A 337 21.97 16.79 1.02
N LEU A 338 20.76 17.31 0.85
CA LEU A 338 19.63 17.18 1.78
C LEU A 338 18.54 16.28 1.21
N ALA A 339 18.93 15.24 0.46
CA ALA A 339 18.01 14.31 -0.18
C ALA A 339 16.95 15.03 -1.04
N PHE A 340 17.35 16.07 -1.78
CA PHE A 340 16.48 16.91 -2.59
C PHE A 340 15.36 17.64 -1.81
N THR A 341 15.67 18.08 -0.59
CA THR A 341 14.90 19.07 0.20
C THR A 341 15.74 20.34 0.43
N ASP A 342 15.28 21.29 1.24
CA ASP A 342 16.05 22.50 1.59
C ASP A 342 16.48 22.57 3.05
N GLY A 343 15.99 21.68 3.91
CA GLY A 343 16.25 21.66 5.35
C GLY A 343 15.57 22.78 6.14
N LEU A 344 14.54 23.43 5.58
CA LEU A 344 13.84 24.56 6.18
C LEU A 344 12.43 24.19 6.64
N LYS A 345 11.89 24.95 7.62
CA LYS A 345 10.47 24.84 8.02
C LYS A 345 9.56 25.01 6.80
N THR A 346 9.77 26.08 6.05
CA THR A 346 9.18 26.30 4.72
C THR A 346 10.20 27.02 3.84
N SER A 347 10.15 26.78 2.53
CA SER A 347 11.15 27.32 1.60
C SER A 347 11.07 28.84 1.48
N MET A 348 12.22 29.46 1.22
CA MET A 348 12.27 30.89 0.91
C MET A 348 11.55 31.18 -0.42
N SER A 349 10.78 32.25 -0.45
CA SER A 349 10.16 32.77 -1.67
C SER A 349 11.19 33.56 -2.49
N ASN A 350 10.88 33.82 -3.76
CA ASN A 350 11.55 34.85 -4.56
C ASN A 350 11.25 36.29 -4.08
N ILE A 351 10.26 36.47 -3.19
CA ILE A 351 9.93 37.75 -2.55
C ILE A 351 10.71 37.86 -1.24
N ASP A 352 11.53 38.90 -1.11
CA ASP A 352 12.36 39.13 0.07
C ASP A 352 11.55 39.16 1.38
N GLY A 353 12.07 38.49 2.41
CA GLY A 353 11.42 38.34 3.71
C GLY A 353 10.17 37.45 3.75
N LYS A 354 9.82 36.75 2.65
CA LYS A 354 8.67 35.85 2.58
C LYS A 354 9.11 34.40 2.37
N ASN A 355 8.35 33.47 2.95
CA ASN A 355 8.46 32.05 2.65
C ASN A 355 7.22 31.56 1.90
N VAL A 356 7.37 30.47 1.15
CA VAL A 356 6.22 29.71 0.63
C VAL A 356 5.47 29.03 1.78
N LEU A 357 4.25 28.57 1.51
CA LEU A 357 3.35 28.05 2.53
C LEU A 357 3.83 26.75 3.20
N ARG A 358 4.59 25.91 2.48
CA ARG A 358 4.87 24.52 2.90
C ARG A 358 6.36 24.19 2.87
N ASN A 359 6.73 23.15 3.63
CA ASN A 359 8.02 22.49 3.56
C ASN A 359 8.26 21.93 2.15
N SER A 360 9.53 21.85 1.73
CA SER A 360 9.93 21.25 0.45
C SER A 360 10.06 19.74 0.58
N PRO A 361 9.18 18.92 -0.05
CA PRO A 361 9.28 17.48 0.02
C PRO A 361 10.47 16.97 -0.81
N THR A 362 11.03 15.83 -0.43
CA THR A 362 12.10 15.16 -1.20
C THR A 362 11.64 14.83 -2.62
N LEU A 363 12.54 14.97 -3.59
CA LEU A 363 12.34 14.47 -4.96
C LEU A 363 12.81 13.03 -5.16
N LEU A 364 13.51 12.43 -4.18
CA LEU A 364 13.88 11.02 -4.26
C LEU A 364 12.60 10.16 -4.29
N ASN A 365 12.48 9.31 -5.30
CA ASN A 365 11.30 8.48 -5.57
C ASN A 365 10.01 9.24 -5.91
N ALA A 366 10.05 10.58 -6.09
CA ALA A 366 8.84 11.37 -6.37
C ALA A 366 8.14 10.97 -7.68
N VAL A 367 8.88 10.36 -8.62
CA VAL A 367 8.34 9.85 -9.89
C VAL A 367 7.20 8.84 -9.69
N TYR A 368 7.15 8.10 -8.58
CA TYR A 368 6.10 7.09 -8.35
C TYR A 368 4.79 7.67 -7.79
N ALA A 369 4.71 8.98 -7.55
CA ALA A 369 3.49 9.59 -7.05
C ALA A 369 2.42 9.67 -8.16
N GLU A 370 1.18 9.28 -7.84
CA GLU A 370 0.07 9.50 -8.77
C GLU A 370 -0.43 10.96 -8.72
N ARG A 371 -0.23 11.66 -7.59
CA ARG A 371 -0.54 13.08 -7.42
C ARG A 371 0.60 13.81 -6.71
N PHE A 372 0.84 15.05 -7.12
CA PHE A 372 1.94 15.89 -6.67
C PHE A 372 1.45 17.03 -5.76
N PHE A 373 2.39 17.60 -4.98
CA PHE A 373 2.17 18.49 -3.83
C PHE A 373 1.49 17.81 -2.62
N TYR A 374 1.57 18.45 -1.45
CA TYR A 374 0.91 17.99 -0.22
C TYR A 374 -0.63 18.04 -0.31
N ASP A 375 -1.21 18.97 -1.08
CA ASP A 375 -2.67 19.07 -1.28
C ASP A 375 -3.17 18.30 -2.52
N VAL A 376 -2.29 17.46 -3.09
CA VAL A 376 -2.53 16.66 -4.29
C VAL A 376 -2.99 17.46 -5.51
N ARG A 377 -2.74 18.77 -5.64
CA ARG A 377 -3.34 19.58 -6.74
C ARG A 377 -2.85 19.25 -8.16
N ALA A 378 -1.69 18.61 -8.31
CA ALA A 378 -1.14 18.27 -9.63
C ALA A 378 -1.31 16.77 -9.95
N PHE A 379 -1.71 16.45 -11.18
CA PHE A 379 -2.03 15.10 -11.66
C PHE A 379 -0.84 14.37 -12.28
N ASN A 380 0.26 15.07 -12.55
CA ASN A 380 1.50 14.50 -13.06
C ASN A 380 2.66 15.46 -12.79
N LEU A 381 3.88 15.00 -13.05
CA LEU A 381 5.10 15.75 -12.80
C LEU A 381 5.22 16.99 -13.69
N GLU A 382 4.76 16.91 -14.93
CA GLU A 382 4.80 18.04 -15.87
C GLU A 382 3.92 19.19 -15.37
N GLN A 383 2.71 18.88 -14.89
CA GLN A 383 1.84 19.87 -14.27
C GLN A 383 2.41 20.40 -12.95
N GLN A 384 3.12 19.57 -12.19
CA GLN A 384 3.80 20.02 -10.97
C GLN A 384 4.84 21.09 -11.30
N ALA A 385 5.71 20.85 -12.28
CA ALA A 385 6.72 21.81 -12.72
C ALA A 385 6.08 23.12 -13.21
N GLU A 386 4.96 23.03 -13.93
CA GLU A 386 4.21 24.20 -14.39
C GLU A 386 3.66 25.06 -13.26
N HIS A 387 3.12 24.43 -12.23
CA HIS A 387 2.62 25.15 -11.07
C HIS A 387 3.75 25.96 -10.40
N VAL A 388 4.97 25.44 -10.34
CA VAL A 388 6.16 26.16 -9.82
C VAL A 388 6.55 27.32 -10.75
N ILE A 389 6.59 27.07 -12.07
CA ILE A 389 6.92 28.09 -13.08
C ILE A 389 6.01 29.32 -12.96
N PHE A 390 4.71 29.09 -12.78
CA PHE A 390 3.70 30.16 -12.72
C PHE A 390 3.51 30.77 -11.32
N ASN A 391 4.05 30.17 -10.26
CA ASN A 391 3.81 30.64 -8.90
C ASN A 391 4.58 31.95 -8.65
N SER A 392 3.86 33.00 -8.26
CA SER A 392 4.43 34.33 -7.97
C SER A 392 5.42 34.34 -6.81
N ASP A 393 5.34 33.34 -5.92
CA ASP A 393 6.22 33.19 -4.77
C ASP A 393 7.45 32.31 -5.08
N GLU A 394 7.51 31.70 -6.27
CA GLU A 394 8.59 30.80 -6.71
C GLU A 394 9.26 31.35 -7.98
N PHE A 395 8.95 30.84 -9.18
CA PHE A 395 9.63 31.27 -10.40
C PHE A 395 9.03 32.56 -11.02
N ASP A 396 7.76 32.87 -10.73
CA ASP A 396 7.05 34.08 -11.16
C ASP A 396 7.18 34.40 -12.66
N THR A 397 7.13 33.37 -13.51
CA THR A 397 7.28 33.56 -14.97
C THR A 397 6.17 32.88 -15.76
N ASP A 398 6.23 32.98 -17.08
CA ASP A 398 5.35 32.29 -18.00
C ASP A 398 6.13 31.62 -19.14
N TYR A 399 5.50 30.66 -19.84
CA TYR A 399 6.16 29.98 -20.95
C TYR A 399 6.50 30.88 -22.13
N SER A 400 5.79 31.99 -22.35
CA SER A 400 6.13 32.90 -23.45
C SER A 400 7.51 33.53 -23.22
N GLN A 401 7.73 34.06 -22.01
CA GLN A 401 8.99 34.67 -21.60
C GLN A 401 10.11 33.64 -21.51
N LEU A 402 9.86 32.51 -20.84
CA LEU A 402 10.83 31.43 -20.66
C LEU A 402 11.27 30.87 -22.02
N LEU A 403 10.33 30.56 -22.92
CA LEU A 403 10.68 30.02 -24.25
C LEU A 403 11.41 31.05 -25.11
N ALA A 404 11.06 32.34 -25.03
CA ALA A 404 11.78 33.39 -25.73
C ALA A 404 13.23 33.51 -25.23
N SER A 405 13.46 33.39 -23.92
CA SER A 405 14.79 33.40 -23.32
C SER A 405 15.61 32.19 -23.79
N LEU A 406 15.11 30.97 -23.56
CA LEU A 406 15.85 29.73 -23.87
C LEU A 406 16.11 29.55 -25.37
N ASN A 407 15.17 29.90 -26.24
CA ASN A 407 15.38 29.83 -27.70
C ASN A 407 16.37 30.87 -28.22
N ASN A 408 16.82 31.84 -27.40
CA ASN A 408 17.87 32.78 -27.78
C ASN A 408 19.25 32.38 -27.26
N MET A 409 19.36 31.34 -26.42
CA MET A 409 20.63 30.86 -25.87
C MET A 409 21.25 29.79 -26.79
N PRO A 410 22.44 30.04 -27.39
CA PRO A 410 23.10 29.05 -28.26
C PRO A 410 23.41 27.74 -27.54
N SER A 411 23.80 27.80 -26.26
CA SER A 411 24.06 26.62 -25.44
C SER A 411 22.86 25.69 -25.35
N TYR A 412 21.66 26.24 -25.13
CA TYR A 412 20.44 25.43 -25.08
C TYR A 412 20.04 24.87 -26.43
N LYS A 413 20.20 25.61 -27.53
CA LYS A 413 19.94 25.06 -28.88
C LYS A 413 20.74 23.79 -29.14
N ASP A 414 22.02 23.79 -28.74
CA ASP A 414 22.88 22.62 -28.92
C ASP A 414 22.44 21.45 -28.04
N THR A 415 22.12 21.69 -26.77
CA THR A 415 21.68 20.64 -25.84
C THR A 415 20.32 20.07 -26.24
N PHE A 416 19.37 20.89 -26.66
CA PHE A 416 18.07 20.44 -27.19
C PHE A 416 18.22 19.69 -28.51
N LYS A 417 19.12 20.13 -29.41
CA LYS A 417 19.42 19.39 -30.64
C LYS A 417 19.99 18.01 -30.34
N LYS A 418 20.82 17.85 -29.31
CA LYS A 418 21.35 16.54 -28.89
C LYS A 418 20.27 15.64 -28.27
N ALA A 419 19.33 16.20 -27.51
CA ALA A 419 18.30 15.42 -26.81
C ALA A 419 17.09 15.07 -27.69
N PHE A 420 16.73 15.92 -28.66
CA PHE A 420 15.49 15.80 -29.45
C PHE A 420 15.69 15.83 -30.96
N ASP A 421 16.93 15.86 -31.45
CA ASP A 421 17.28 16.06 -32.87
C ASP A 421 16.78 17.40 -33.47
N THR A 422 16.42 18.36 -32.61
CA THR A 422 15.99 19.71 -33.03
C THR A 422 16.41 20.76 -32.01
N PRO A 423 16.90 21.94 -32.45
CA PRO A 423 17.33 23.01 -31.57
C PRO A 423 16.17 23.78 -30.94
N THR A 424 14.93 23.53 -31.37
CA THR A 424 13.75 24.27 -30.91
C THR A 424 13.39 23.87 -29.49
N VAL A 425 13.37 24.85 -28.57
CA VAL A 425 12.88 24.68 -27.20
C VAL A 425 11.37 24.84 -27.19
N SER A 426 10.67 23.88 -26.58
CA SER A 426 9.20 23.93 -26.37
C SER A 426 8.84 23.47 -24.96
N ARG A 427 7.64 23.85 -24.51
CA ARG A 427 7.07 23.44 -23.20
C ARG A 427 7.16 21.93 -23.00
N GLN A 428 6.72 21.15 -23.98
CA GLN A 428 6.72 19.69 -23.91
C GLN A 428 8.13 19.13 -23.72
N LYS A 429 9.12 19.67 -24.44
CA LYS A 429 10.51 19.20 -24.34
C LYS A 429 11.17 19.56 -23.02
N ILE A 430 10.86 20.74 -22.47
CA ILE A 430 11.30 21.13 -21.11
C ILE A 430 10.70 20.15 -20.09
N ALA A 431 9.39 19.91 -20.17
CA ALA A 431 8.70 19.00 -19.26
C ALA A 431 9.25 17.56 -19.35
N SER A 432 9.47 17.02 -20.56
CA SER A 432 10.07 15.70 -20.76
C SER A 432 11.51 15.62 -20.23
N ALA A 433 12.31 16.68 -20.39
CA ALA A 433 13.67 16.72 -19.89
C ALA A 433 13.70 16.72 -18.35
N LEU A 434 12.92 17.60 -17.71
CA LEU A 434 12.77 17.62 -16.24
C LEU A 434 12.23 16.28 -15.72
N ALA A 435 11.25 15.68 -16.41
CA ALA A 435 10.72 14.38 -16.06
C ALA A 435 11.78 13.28 -16.13
N SER A 436 12.62 13.26 -17.17
CA SER A 436 13.75 12.32 -17.29
C SER A 436 14.76 12.48 -16.14
N TYR A 437 15.04 13.72 -15.71
CA TYR A 437 15.93 13.97 -14.57
C TYR A 437 15.33 13.47 -13.26
N VAL A 438 14.10 13.87 -12.92
CA VAL A 438 13.42 13.42 -11.68
C VAL A 438 13.20 11.90 -11.68
N LEU A 439 12.88 11.32 -12.84
CA LEU A 439 12.79 9.87 -13.01
C LEU A 439 14.11 9.18 -12.66
N SER A 440 15.26 9.82 -12.84
CA SER A 440 16.56 9.22 -12.47
C SER A 440 16.84 9.19 -10.97
N LEU A 441 16.06 9.92 -10.16
CA LEU A 441 16.21 10.04 -8.70
C LEU A 441 15.52 8.88 -7.94
N GLN A 442 15.77 7.63 -8.34
CA GLN A 442 15.16 6.42 -7.75
C GLN A 442 16.05 5.78 -6.69
N SER A 443 15.58 5.73 -5.45
CA SER A 443 16.30 5.31 -4.25
C SER A 443 15.58 4.09 -3.61
N PHE A 444 16.07 2.88 -3.89
CA PHE A 444 15.55 1.58 -3.43
C PHE A 444 16.67 0.59 -3.07
N ASN A 445 17.79 1.11 -2.59
CA ASN A 445 18.99 0.35 -2.28
C ASN A 445 19.54 0.63 -0.87
N SER A 446 18.66 0.99 0.05
CA SER A 446 19.00 1.24 1.45
C SER A 446 19.49 -0.03 2.15
N PRO A 447 20.15 0.06 3.32
CA PRO A 447 20.51 -1.12 4.13
C PRO A 447 19.33 -2.06 4.36
N PHE A 448 18.13 -1.52 4.64
CA PHE A 448 16.92 -2.31 4.78
C PHE A 448 16.53 -3.06 3.50
N ASP A 449 16.56 -2.37 2.35
CA ASP A 449 16.23 -2.98 1.07
C ASP A 449 17.18 -4.15 0.74
N LYS A 450 18.49 -3.95 0.97
CA LYS A 450 19.52 -4.98 0.78
C LYS A 450 19.28 -6.19 1.68
N TYR A 451 18.93 -5.95 2.94
CA TYR A 451 18.63 -7.03 3.89
C TYR A 451 17.41 -7.84 3.45
N VAL A 452 16.31 -7.17 3.08
CA VAL A 452 15.08 -7.83 2.63
C VAL A 452 15.30 -8.66 1.36
N ARG A 453 16.14 -8.19 0.44
CA ARG A 453 16.50 -8.93 -0.78
C ARG A 453 17.54 -10.04 -0.56
N GLY A 454 18.08 -10.17 0.66
CA GLY A 454 19.13 -11.14 0.98
C GLY A 454 20.49 -10.81 0.37
N GLU A 455 20.76 -9.53 0.11
CA GLU A 455 22.06 -9.02 -0.37
C GLU A 455 23.03 -8.79 0.79
N ILE A 456 22.52 -8.66 2.01
CA ILE A 456 23.27 -8.68 3.27
C ILE A 456 22.55 -9.60 4.26
N ASP A 457 23.32 -10.32 5.09
CA ASP A 457 22.78 -11.34 6.00
C ASP A 457 22.32 -10.81 7.35
N GLN A 458 22.71 -9.57 7.70
CA GLN A 458 22.48 -9.00 9.03
C GLN A 458 22.00 -7.56 8.93
N ILE A 459 21.10 -7.22 9.85
CA ILE A 459 20.65 -5.86 10.16
C ILE A 459 20.39 -5.80 11.67
N GLY A 460 20.46 -4.61 12.26
CA GLY A 460 20.26 -4.42 13.71
C GLY A 460 18.91 -4.97 14.19
N ASP A 461 18.87 -5.52 15.40
CA ASP A 461 17.62 -6.06 15.96
C ASP A 461 16.59 -4.96 16.24
N ASP A 462 17.06 -3.76 16.56
CA ASP A 462 16.25 -2.53 16.63
C ASP A 462 15.54 -2.22 15.31
N VAL A 463 16.23 -2.35 14.17
CA VAL A 463 15.63 -2.18 12.84
C VAL A 463 14.57 -3.25 12.57
N LYS A 464 14.83 -4.52 12.94
CA LYS A 464 13.86 -5.61 12.76
C LYS A 464 12.59 -5.39 13.61
N ASN A 465 12.77 -5.02 14.88
CA ASN A 465 11.68 -4.70 15.79
C ASN A 465 10.90 -3.50 15.28
N GLY A 466 11.59 -2.43 14.88
CA GLY A 466 11.01 -1.21 14.35
C GLY A 466 10.13 -1.46 13.12
N PHE A 467 10.59 -2.30 12.20
CA PHE A 467 9.79 -2.72 11.04
C PHE A 467 8.51 -3.46 11.46
N ASN A 468 8.62 -4.40 12.39
CA ASN A 468 7.47 -5.16 12.87
C ASN A 468 6.44 -4.28 13.60
N ILE A 469 6.89 -3.30 14.39
CA ILE A 469 6.04 -2.29 15.03
C ILE A 469 5.39 -1.41 13.97
N PHE A 470 6.17 -0.86 13.04
CA PHE A 470 5.69 0.01 11.95
C PHE A 470 4.61 -0.67 11.10
N MET A 471 4.81 -1.95 10.78
CA MET A 471 3.87 -2.73 9.96
C MET A 471 2.71 -3.34 10.76
N GLY A 472 2.72 -3.23 12.09
CA GLY A 472 1.79 -3.89 13.00
C GLY A 472 1.25 -2.95 14.05
N LYS A 473 1.72 -3.08 15.31
CA LYS A 473 1.22 -2.34 16.49
C LYS A 473 1.14 -0.82 16.27
N GLY A 474 2.12 -0.22 15.58
CA GLY A 474 2.16 1.21 15.31
C GLY A 474 1.19 1.68 14.22
N ALA A 475 0.55 0.75 13.50
CA ALA A 475 -0.39 0.99 12.41
C ALA A 475 0.12 1.87 11.24
N CYS A 476 1.40 2.26 11.23
CA CYS A 476 1.98 3.19 10.25
C CYS A 476 1.80 2.69 8.81
N ALA A 477 1.93 1.38 8.59
CA ALA A 477 1.80 0.75 7.28
C ALA A 477 0.36 0.66 6.74
N THR A 478 -0.63 1.16 7.48
CA THR A 478 -2.00 1.35 6.95
C THR A 478 -2.11 2.59 6.06
N CYS A 479 -1.14 3.51 6.14
CA CYS A 479 -1.03 4.70 5.29
C CYS A 479 0.30 4.75 4.51
N HIS A 480 1.40 4.30 5.13
CA HIS A 480 2.74 4.27 4.51
C HIS A 480 3.07 2.89 3.92
N PHE A 481 2.49 2.57 2.76
CA PHE A 481 2.52 1.23 2.20
C PHE A 481 3.89 0.80 1.65
N ALA A 482 4.35 -0.38 2.06
CA ALA A 482 5.51 -1.02 1.45
C ALA A 482 5.29 -1.32 -0.06
N PRO A 483 6.34 -1.31 -0.89
CA PRO A 483 7.74 -1.02 -0.56
C PRO A 483 8.10 0.47 -0.62
N THR A 484 7.19 1.34 -1.08
CA THR A 484 7.48 2.78 -1.24
C THR A 484 7.45 3.54 0.09
N PHE A 485 6.80 2.95 1.10
CA PHE A 485 6.47 3.54 2.40
C PHE A 485 5.82 4.92 2.27
N SER A 486 4.93 5.05 1.30
CA SER A 486 4.17 6.26 0.98
C SER A 486 2.68 5.94 0.83
N GLY A 487 1.83 6.95 0.64
CA GLY A 487 0.40 6.79 0.38
C GLY A 487 0.04 6.19 -0.98
N LEU A 488 0.95 5.49 -1.66
CA LEU A 488 0.67 4.87 -2.96
C LEU A 488 -0.03 3.52 -2.76
N VAL A 489 -1.34 3.48 -3.03
CA VAL A 489 -2.24 2.41 -2.57
C VAL A 489 -1.95 1.06 -3.26
N PRO A 490 -1.58 0.00 -2.52
CA PRO A 490 -1.38 -1.32 -3.06
C PRO A 490 -2.71 -2.05 -3.37
N PRO A 491 -2.67 -3.17 -4.10
CA PRO A 491 -1.48 -3.78 -4.70
C PRO A 491 -1.18 -3.23 -6.10
N LEU A 492 -1.98 -2.27 -6.60
CA LEU A 492 -1.81 -1.71 -7.93
C LEU A 492 -0.93 -0.46 -7.97
N PHE A 493 -0.83 0.30 -6.89
CA PHE A 493 -0.02 1.51 -6.81
C PHE A 493 -0.44 2.59 -7.82
N ILE A 494 -1.75 2.81 -7.95
CA ILE A 494 -2.36 3.74 -8.94
C ILE A 494 -3.33 4.75 -8.32
N ASP A 495 -3.28 4.92 -7.00
CA ASP A 495 -4.06 5.90 -6.26
C ASP A 495 -3.15 6.46 -5.15
N SER A 496 -3.23 7.77 -4.87
CA SER A 496 -2.56 8.40 -3.73
C SER A 496 -3.55 8.63 -2.57
N GLU A 497 -3.17 8.24 -1.36
CA GLU A 497 -3.91 8.57 -0.14
C GLU A 497 -3.54 9.95 0.43
N THR A 498 -4.49 10.48 1.19
CA THR A 498 -4.40 11.77 1.86
C THR A 498 -5.04 11.63 3.22
N GLU A 499 -4.35 12.07 4.26
CA GLU A 499 -4.77 11.92 5.65
C GLU A 499 -5.15 13.25 6.28
N ILE A 500 -6.05 13.18 7.26
CA ILE A 500 -6.38 14.28 8.15
C ILE A 500 -5.91 13.85 9.53
N LEU A 501 -4.87 14.51 10.04
CA LEU A 501 -4.22 14.14 11.29
C LEU A 501 -4.38 15.19 12.40
N GLY A 502 -4.74 16.42 12.05
CA GLY A 502 -4.71 17.55 12.99
C GLY A 502 -3.28 17.97 13.36
N VAL A 503 -2.37 18.03 12.37
CA VAL A 503 -0.98 18.48 12.53
C VAL A 503 -0.95 19.86 13.21
N LEU A 504 -0.03 20.03 14.15
CA LEU A 504 0.07 21.25 14.95
C LEU A 504 0.87 22.33 14.22
N GLU A 505 0.56 23.60 14.52
CA GLU A 505 1.37 24.75 14.08
C GLU A 505 2.77 24.75 14.75
N ASN A 506 2.81 24.35 16.01
CA ASN A 506 4.02 24.21 16.83
C ASN A 506 3.86 23.03 17.80
N PRO A 507 4.63 21.94 17.66
CA PRO A 507 4.55 20.79 18.56
C PRO A 507 5.02 21.08 19.99
N ASP A 508 5.81 22.12 20.19
CA ASP A 508 6.36 22.48 21.51
C ASP A 508 5.49 23.50 22.27
N ALA A 509 4.35 23.91 21.69
CA ALA A 509 3.43 24.84 22.32
C ALA A 509 2.74 24.20 23.54
N THR A 510 2.66 24.94 24.65
CA THR A 510 1.94 24.50 25.86
C THR A 510 0.45 24.27 25.62
N THR A 511 -0.13 25.01 24.67
CA THR A 511 -1.50 24.86 24.22
C THR A 511 -1.47 24.47 22.75
N PRO A 512 -1.85 23.23 22.40
CA PRO A 512 -1.77 22.77 21.02
C PRO A 512 -2.80 23.49 20.14
N ILE A 513 -2.36 23.91 18.96
CA ILE A 513 -3.18 24.58 17.94
C ILE A 513 -2.96 23.86 16.61
N ILE A 514 -4.06 23.51 15.93
CA ILE A 514 -4.01 22.88 14.61
C ILE A 514 -3.52 23.92 13.59
N ASP A 515 -2.63 23.48 12.70
CA ASP A 515 -2.20 24.24 11.54
C ASP A 515 -3.37 24.79 10.70
N THR A 516 -3.23 26.01 10.19
CA THR A 516 -4.32 26.71 9.48
C THR A 516 -4.44 26.35 8.00
N ASP A 517 -3.50 25.59 7.42
CA ASP A 517 -3.58 25.18 6.02
C ASP A 517 -4.78 24.24 5.80
N GLU A 518 -5.60 24.57 4.81
CA GLU A 518 -6.81 23.83 4.46
C GLU A 518 -6.52 22.59 3.59
N GLY A 519 -5.28 22.44 3.12
CA GLY A 519 -4.82 21.28 2.37
C GLY A 519 -5.64 21.06 1.10
N ARG A 520 -6.03 19.80 0.88
CA ARG A 520 -6.75 19.35 -0.32
C ARG A 520 -8.08 20.07 -0.54
N TRP A 521 -8.80 20.51 0.51
CA TRP A 521 -10.05 21.25 0.33
C TRP A 521 -9.87 22.47 -0.57
N LYS A 522 -8.80 23.25 -0.34
CA LYS A 522 -8.54 24.53 -1.02
C LYS A 522 -7.49 24.41 -2.14
N ASN A 523 -7.36 23.23 -2.74
CA ASN A 523 -6.33 22.95 -3.74
C ASN A 523 -6.63 23.49 -5.16
N GLY A 524 -7.77 24.16 -5.35
CA GLY A 524 -8.19 24.75 -6.62
C GLY A 524 -8.96 23.80 -7.56
N ILE A 525 -9.24 22.56 -7.16
CA ILE A 525 -9.99 21.59 -7.96
C ILE A 525 -11.44 21.53 -7.47
N ASN A 526 -12.36 22.09 -8.26
CA ASN A 526 -13.78 22.21 -7.89
C ASN A 526 -14.43 20.87 -7.47
N ALA A 527 -14.08 19.76 -8.14
CA ALA A 527 -14.62 18.43 -7.79
C ALA A 527 -14.09 17.88 -6.45
N GLU A 528 -13.04 18.46 -5.90
CA GLU A 528 -12.41 18.09 -4.62
C GLU A 528 -12.67 19.11 -3.50
N ALA A 529 -13.37 20.22 -3.76
CA ALA A 529 -13.78 21.19 -2.76
C ALA A 529 -14.93 20.65 -1.89
N ALA A 530 -14.64 19.59 -1.12
CA ALA A 530 -15.57 18.81 -0.33
C ALA A 530 -15.12 18.75 1.13
N TRP A 531 -16.09 18.72 2.03
CA TRP A 531 -15.80 18.81 3.47
C TRP A 531 -15.04 17.65 4.09
N ILE A 532 -15.04 16.53 3.39
CA ILE A 532 -14.27 15.34 3.74
C ILE A 532 -12.76 15.50 3.52
N TYR A 533 -12.31 16.61 2.92
CA TYR A 533 -10.91 16.90 2.62
C TYR A 533 -10.36 18.14 3.34
N GLU A 534 -11.09 18.68 4.33
CA GLU A 534 -10.59 19.76 5.19
C GLU A 534 -9.29 19.34 5.87
N LYS A 535 -8.22 20.12 5.70
CA LYS A 535 -6.90 19.82 6.28
C LYS A 535 -6.35 18.43 5.90
N SER A 536 -6.74 17.94 4.73
CA SER A 536 -6.26 16.66 4.20
C SER A 536 -4.98 16.86 3.39
N PHE A 537 -3.95 16.06 3.69
CA PHE A 537 -2.64 16.15 3.06
C PHE A 537 -2.14 14.78 2.59
N LYS A 538 -1.40 14.77 1.49
CA LYS A 538 -0.79 13.57 0.91
C LYS A 538 0.12 12.87 1.91
N THR A 539 -0.02 11.56 2.02
CA THR A 539 0.89 10.71 2.79
C THR A 539 2.22 10.58 2.04
N THR A 540 3.25 11.30 2.49
CA THR A 540 4.58 11.28 1.86
C THR A 540 5.34 9.99 2.16
N THR A 541 6.39 9.71 1.38
CA THR A 541 7.30 8.60 1.70
C THR A 541 8.05 8.86 3.00
N VAL A 542 8.35 7.80 3.75
CA VAL A 542 9.32 7.85 4.87
C VAL A 542 10.70 7.33 4.48
N ARG A 543 10.95 7.04 3.20
CA ARG A 543 12.30 6.77 2.69
C ARG A 543 13.13 8.04 2.76
N ASN A 544 14.41 7.92 3.14
CA ASN A 544 15.33 9.04 3.36
C ASN A 544 14.91 10.04 4.45
N ILE A 545 13.97 9.69 5.32
CA ILE A 545 13.43 10.61 6.34
C ILE A 545 14.47 11.09 7.37
N ASP A 546 15.59 10.36 7.52
CA ASP A 546 16.72 10.77 8.36
C ASP A 546 17.40 12.07 7.85
N LEU A 547 17.25 12.38 6.55
CA LEU A 547 17.91 13.50 5.88
C LEU A 547 16.96 14.64 5.50
N THR A 548 15.68 14.54 5.84
CA THR A 548 14.63 15.46 5.35
C THR A 548 13.88 16.16 6.48
N ALA A 549 14.53 16.37 7.63
CA ALA A 549 13.98 17.24 8.65
C ALA A 549 13.96 18.70 8.14
N PRO A 550 13.02 19.55 8.59
CA PRO A 550 11.92 19.23 9.51
C PRO A 550 10.71 18.58 8.82
N TYR A 551 9.77 18.04 9.61
CA TYR A 551 8.71 17.13 9.16
C TYR A 551 7.32 17.77 9.09
N PHE A 552 6.41 17.04 8.42
CA PHE A 552 5.05 17.44 8.00
C PHE A 552 5.01 18.56 6.95
N HIS A 553 3.82 18.87 6.44
CA HIS A 553 3.63 19.85 5.35
C HIS A 553 4.04 21.27 5.75
N ASN A 554 4.01 21.59 7.03
CA ASN A 554 4.36 22.91 7.58
C ASN A 554 5.77 22.96 8.21
N GLY A 555 6.52 21.85 8.17
CA GLY A 555 7.87 21.76 8.72
C GLY A 555 8.00 22.08 10.21
N ALA A 556 6.93 21.91 11.00
CA ALA A 556 6.92 22.35 12.40
C ALA A 556 7.68 21.39 13.36
N TYR A 557 8.00 20.17 12.92
CA TYR A 557 8.55 19.11 13.78
C TYR A 557 10.00 18.86 13.41
N ASN A 558 10.93 19.05 14.36
CA ASN A 558 12.37 19.00 14.09
C ASN A 558 12.96 17.60 14.25
N THR A 559 12.27 16.70 14.94
CA THR A 559 12.78 15.37 15.31
C THR A 559 11.76 14.26 15.05
N LEU A 560 12.24 13.05 14.76
CA LEU A 560 11.37 11.88 14.58
C LEU A 560 10.67 11.51 15.88
N GLU A 561 11.27 11.82 17.03
CA GLU A 561 10.69 11.67 18.36
C GLU A 561 9.43 12.54 18.50
N GLN A 562 9.46 13.81 18.09
CA GLN A 562 8.26 14.67 18.08
C GLN A 562 7.18 14.12 17.14
N VAL A 563 7.57 13.61 15.97
CA VAL A 563 6.63 13.00 15.02
C VAL A 563 5.96 11.78 15.64
N LEU A 564 6.74 10.85 16.19
CA LEU A 564 6.20 9.62 16.77
C LEU A 564 5.42 9.88 18.06
N ASP A 565 5.79 10.86 18.88
CA ASP A 565 4.99 11.27 20.03
C ASP A 565 3.59 11.77 19.63
N PHE A 566 3.50 12.58 18.57
CA PHE A 566 2.21 13.04 18.02
C PHE A 566 1.33 11.88 17.57
N TYR A 567 1.88 10.92 16.83
CA TYR A 567 1.13 9.71 16.46
C TYR A 567 0.77 8.84 17.67
N ASN A 568 1.69 8.69 18.63
CA ASN A 568 1.47 7.88 19.83
C ASN A 568 0.35 8.43 20.72
N LYS A 569 0.06 9.74 20.61
CA LYS A 569 -1.07 10.43 21.27
C LYS A 569 -2.39 10.37 20.50
N GLY A 570 -2.46 9.71 19.34
CA GLY A 570 -3.68 9.61 18.53
C GLY A 570 -3.95 10.83 17.64
N GLY A 571 -2.91 11.58 17.27
CA GLY A 571 -3.02 12.78 16.44
C GLY A 571 -3.75 13.93 17.15
N GLY A 572 -4.23 14.91 16.38
CA GLY A 572 -4.88 16.09 16.93
C GLY A 572 -6.12 15.76 17.77
N ALA A 573 -6.96 14.82 17.34
CA ALA A 573 -8.14 14.39 18.08
C ALA A 573 -7.79 13.69 19.39
N GLY A 574 -6.78 12.80 19.39
CA GLY A 574 -6.29 12.16 20.61
C GLY A 574 -5.64 13.14 21.61
N MET A 575 -5.19 14.30 21.12
CA MET A 575 -4.76 15.45 21.94
C MET A 575 -5.92 16.35 22.41
N GLY A 576 -7.18 15.98 22.13
CA GLY A 576 -8.37 16.73 22.54
C GLY A 576 -8.76 17.89 21.62
N LEU A 577 -8.18 17.98 20.42
CA LEU A 577 -8.53 19.00 19.43
C LEU A 577 -9.72 18.56 18.59
N ASN A 578 -10.51 19.52 18.12
CA ASN A 578 -11.62 19.24 17.22
C ASN A 578 -11.10 19.02 15.79
N VAL A 579 -10.80 17.77 15.43
CA VAL A 579 -10.37 17.36 14.09
C VAL A 579 -11.52 16.64 13.38
N VAL A 580 -12.17 17.33 12.44
CA VAL A 580 -13.26 16.74 11.66
C VAL A 580 -12.68 15.71 10.68
N ASN A 581 -13.26 14.49 10.67
CA ASN A 581 -12.83 13.37 9.81
C ASN A 581 -11.36 12.94 9.97
N GLN A 582 -10.82 12.97 11.20
CA GLN A 582 -9.48 12.41 11.42
C GLN A 582 -9.41 10.96 10.90
N THR A 583 -8.36 10.65 10.14
CA THR A 583 -8.21 9.34 9.48
C THR A 583 -7.43 8.33 10.32
N LEU A 584 -6.69 8.80 11.31
CA LEU A 584 -6.04 8.02 12.37
C LEU A 584 -7.00 7.85 13.58
N PRO A 585 -7.06 6.66 14.22
CA PRO A 585 -7.70 6.50 15.52
C PRO A 585 -7.21 7.51 16.57
N ASP A 586 -8.14 8.08 17.34
CA ASP A 586 -7.84 9.01 18.44
C ASP A 586 -7.28 8.30 19.69
N ALA A 587 -7.41 6.98 19.76
CA ALA A 587 -6.81 6.16 20.79
C ALA A 587 -5.26 6.19 20.70
N PRO A 588 -4.55 6.35 21.83
CA PRO A 588 -3.09 6.25 21.87
C PRO A 588 -2.58 4.89 21.37
N LEU A 589 -1.48 4.88 20.61
CA LEU A 589 -0.85 3.65 20.13
C LEU A 589 -0.17 2.85 21.27
N ALA A 590 0.05 3.48 22.42
CA ALA A 590 0.72 2.90 23.59
C ALA A 590 2.09 2.27 23.24
N LEU A 591 2.86 2.95 22.39
CA LEU A 591 4.25 2.63 22.13
C LEU A 591 5.12 3.09 23.31
N SER A 592 5.96 2.20 23.80
CA SER A 592 7.01 2.49 24.77
C SER A 592 8.16 3.29 24.13
N GLU A 593 8.99 3.93 24.95
CA GLU A 593 10.19 4.66 24.48
C GLU A 593 11.12 3.75 23.64
N LYS A 594 11.24 2.47 24.03
CA LYS A 594 12.02 1.49 23.27
C LYS A 594 11.41 1.19 21.91
N GLU A 595 10.09 1.04 21.84
CA GLU A 595 9.39 0.80 20.57
C GLU A 595 9.49 2.02 19.65
N ILE A 596 9.35 3.23 20.18
CA ILE A 596 9.57 4.48 19.44
C ILE A 596 11.00 4.51 18.88
N SER A 597 12.01 4.25 19.72
CA SER A 597 13.41 4.20 19.29
C SER A 597 13.65 3.15 18.20
N ASP A 598 13.02 1.97 18.30
CA ASP A 598 13.16 0.91 17.30
C ASP A 598 12.53 1.33 15.97
N VAL A 599 11.34 1.94 15.99
CA VAL A 599 10.72 2.52 14.79
C VAL A 599 11.63 3.55 14.15
N ILE A 600 12.25 4.44 14.94
CA ILE A 600 13.22 5.42 14.43
C ILE A 600 14.42 4.71 13.77
N SER A 601 15.00 3.69 14.40
CA SER A 601 16.08 2.90 13.79
C SER A 601 15.67 2.31 12.45
N PHE A 602 14.45 1.75 12.36
CA PHE A 602 13.90 1.29 11.08
C PHE A 602 13.79 2.40 10.04
N LEU A 603 13.20 3.54 10.40
CA LEU A 603 13.07 4.68 9.49
C LEU A 603 14.43 5.16 8.95
N LYS A 604 15.45 5.24 9.81
CA LYS A 604 16.82 5.60 9.41
C LYS A 604 17.46 4.58 8.48
N SER A 605 17.13 3.30 8.66
CA SER A 605 17.62 2.22 7.79
C SER A 605 17.07 2.27 6.36
N LEU A 606 16.07 3.13 6.08
CA LEU A 606 15.52 3.40 4.75
C LEU A 606 16.28 4.49 3.98
N THR A 607 17.40 4.99 4.51
CA THR A 607 18.23 6.00 3.86
C THR A 607 19.06 5.38 2.73
N ASP A 608 18.89 5.92 1.53
CA ASP A 608 19.63 5.57 0.31
C ASP A 608 19.89 6.81 -0.54
N ILE A 609 21.11 7.30 -0.44
CA ILE A 609 21.62 8.44 -1.20
C ILE A 609 22.50 8.00 -2.39
N SER A 610 22.44 6.72 -2.79
CA SER A 610 23.33 6.20 -3.85
C SER A 610 23.10 6.82 -5.23
N VAL A 611 21.95 7.47 -5.43
CA VAL A 611 21.61 8.21 -6.65
C VAL A 611 21.98 9.69 -6.60
N ILE A 612 22.43 10.19 -5.45
CA ILE A 612 22.91 11.55 -5.26
C ILE A 612 24.36 11.57 -5.76
N LYS A 613 24.65 12.46 -6.72
CA LYS A 613 25.95 12.54 -7.40
C LYS A 613 26.76 13.74 -6.94
#